data_AF-A0A9P7B4N9-F1
#
_entry.id   AF-A0A9P7B4N9-F1
#
_cell.length_a   1.000
_cell.length_b   1.000
_cell.length_c   1.000
_cell.angle_alpha   90.00
_cell.angle_beta   90.00
_cell.angle_gamma   90.00
#
_symmetry.space_group_name_H-M   'P 1'
#
loop_
_entity.id
_entity.type
_entity.pdbx_description
1 polymer ?
#
loop_
_entity_poly.entity_id
_entity_poly.type
_entity_poly.pdbx_seq_one_letter_code
_entity_poly.pdbx_strand_id
1 'polypeptide(L)'
;MSSFDAEKDASSKNEETYVSTGPAADHDSSAHHDGPVIYDPKKEKLATRLGVNIESFKRAPGTTAGLQSQGGAADPLRAHENPMLQQKMKPRHLNMIAVGGAIGTGLFIGSGGALSRGGPAGVLIAWSIIGVMLINVTQAIGELAIVYPVSGGFYTLVCRFLDPSFGMALGWNYFLQWFVTMPLEITAAGITVQYWEGAARVNIAVWITVFWLLFILVNVFGTLGYAEEEFWASLFKLAVVIVFIIIGVVLNCGGGDG
;
A
#
# COMPACT_ATOMS: atom_id res chain seq x y z
N MET A 1 -46.79 2.78 32.81
CA MET A 1 -45.37 2.43 33.06
C MET A 1 -45.14 1.03 32.48
N SER A 2 -45.45 0.82 31.20
CA SER A 2 -44.63 1.10 30.00
C SER A 2 -43.37 0.24 29.96
N SER A 3 -43.41 -0.81 29.12
CA SER A 3 -42.32 -1.72 28.74
C SER A 3 -41.14 -1.05 28.02
N PHE A 4 -41.00 0.27 28.17
CA PHE A 4 -40.00 1.12 27.56
C PHE A 4 -38.81 1.39 28.49
N ASP A 5 -38.97 1.11 29.79
CA ASP A 5 -37.92 1.29 30.80
C ASP A 5 -36.99 0.07 30.92
N ALA A 6 -37.40 -1.11 30.44
CA ALA A 6 -36.58 -2.32 30.45
C ALA A 6 -35.53 -2.39 29.31
N GLU A 7 -35.71 -1.63 28.23
CA GLU A 7 -34.77 -1.60 27.11
C GLU A 7 -33.58 -0.66 27.35
N LYS A 8 -33.72 0.28 28.30
CA LYS A 8 -32.67 1.25 28.62
C LYS A 8 -31.57 0.69 29.53
N ASP A 9 -31.88 -0.33 30.32
CA ASP A 9 -30.93 -0.96 31.25
C ASP A 9 -30.07 -2.07 30.61
N ALA A 10 -30.43 -2.56 29.42
CA ALA A 10 -29.63 -3.54 28.68
C ALA A 10 -28.45 -2.92 27.91
N SER A 11 -28.44 -1.59 27.74
CA SER A 11 -27.42 -0.87 26.95
C SER A 11 -26.17 -0.48 27.77
N SER A 12 -26.20 -0.62 29.10
CA SER A 12 -25.14 -0.10 29.99
C SER A 12 -24.07 -1.13 30.40
N LYS A 13 -24.00 -2.33 29.79
CA LYS A 13 -23.11 -3.42 30.23
C LYS A 13 -22.06 -3.92 29.23
N ASN A 14 -21.77 -3.16 28.17
CA ASN A 14 -20.65 -3.45 27.29
C ASN A 14 -19.48 -2.52 27.60
N GLU A 15 -18.77 -2.78 28.70
CA GLU A 15 -17.47 -2.16 28.96
C GLU A 15 -16.44 -2.74 27.97
N GLU A 16 -16.33 -2.10 26.81
CA GLU A 16 -15.28 -2.40 25.83
C GLU A 16 -13.92 -2.08 26.45
N THR A 17 -13.13 -3.12 26.71
CA THR A 17 -11.80 -2.96 27.32
C THR A 17 -10.77 -2.70 26.22
N TYR A 18 -10.21 -1.50 26.21
CA TYR A 18 -9.16 -1.09 25.28
C TYR A 18 -7.78 -1.50 25.80
N VAL A 19 -7.07 -2.38 25.09
CA VAL A 19 -5.69 -2.74 25.44
C VAL A 19 -4.71 -1.77 24.76
N SER A 20 -3.88 -1.10 25.56
CA SER A 20 -2.78 -0.24 25.10
C SER A 20 -1.45 -0.95 25.35
N THR A 21 -0.61 -1.05 24.31
CA THR A 21 0.75 -1.61 24.40
C THR A 21 1.71 -0.58 25.02
N GLY A 22 1.69 -0.48 26.35
CA GLY A 22 2.71 0.18 27.17
C GLY A 22 3.76 -0.81 27.68
N PRO A 23 4.99 -0.38 28.01
CA PRO A 23 6.04 -1.28 28.47
C PRO A 23 5.68 -1.76 29.88
N ALA A 24 5.59 -3.09 30.05
CA ALA A 24 5.22 -3.74 31.30
C ALA A 24 3.90 -3.23 31.89
N ALA A 25 2.77 -3.66 31.31
CA ALA A 25 1.64 -3.98 32.18
C ALA A 25 2.02 -5.32 32.81
N ASP A 26 2.33 -5.27 34.10
CA ASP A 26 2.65 -6.40 34.92
C ASP A 26 1.64 -7.53 34.70
N HIS A 27 2.17 -8.75 34.71
CA HIS A 27 1.39 -9.98 34.82
C HIS A 27 0.69 -10.00 36.19
N ASP A 28 -0.33 -9.16 36.37
CA ASP A 28 -1.23 -9.27 37.51
C ASP A 28 -2.60 -8.67 37.19
N SER A 29 -3.38 -9.43 36.42
CA SER A 29 -4.83 -9.26 36.40
C SER A 29 -5.46 -10.59 36.02
N SER A 30 -5.57 -11.47 37.02
CA SER A 30 -6.46 -12.62 37.06
C SER A 30 -7.95 -12.22 37.12
N ALA A 31 -8.35 -11.22 36.32
CA ALA A 31 -9.74 -10.85 36.14
C ALA A 31 -10.19 -11.46 34.81
N HIS A 32 -10.96 -12.53 34.89
CA HIS A 32 -11.75 -13.04 33.76
C HIS A 32 -12.72 -11.93 33.33
N HIS A 33 -12.30 -11.10 32.38
CA HIS A 33 -13.17 -10.17 31.67
C HIS A 33 -13.75 -10.89 30.45
N ASP A 34 -15.04 -11.23 30.50
CA ASP A 34 -15.81 -11.92 29.45
C ASP A 34 -16.16 -11.04 28.23
N GLY A 35 -15.54 -9.86 28.09
CA GLY A 35 -15.79 -8.91 27.00
C GLY A 35 -14.75 -9.02 25.87
N PRO A 36 -15.13 -8.72 24.60
CA PRO A 36 -14.16 -8.69 23.50
C PRO A 36 -13.10 -7.63 23.75
N VAL A 37 -11.83 -8.04 23.81
CA VAL A 37 -10.69 -7.14 23.93
C VAL A 37 -10.51 -6.36 22.63
N ILE A 38 -10.71 -5.05 22.71
CA ILE A 38 -10.66 -4.14 21.57
C ILE A 38 -9.29 -3.47 21.51
N TYR A 39 -8.60 -3.63 20.40
CA TYR A 39 -7.30 -3.04 20.16
C TYR A 39 -7.43 -1.67 19.46
N ASP A 40 -6.82 -0.63 20.03
CA ASP A 40 -6.72 0.69 19.39
C ASP A 40 -5.27 1.02 18.97
N PRO A 41 -4.93 0.95 17.66
CA PRO A 41 -3.58 1.23 17.16
C PRO A 41 -3.13 2.69 17.37
N LYS A 42 -4.04 3.63 17.65
CA LYS A 42 -3.67 5.03 17.89
C LYS A 42 -3.00 5.24 19.24
N LYS A 43 -3.24 4.33 20.20
CA LYS A 43 -2.71 4.39 21.57
C LYS A 43 -1.31 3.78 21.70
N GLU A 44 -0.75 3.23 20.62
CA GLU A 44 0.61 2.72 20.60
C GLU A 44 1.65 3.85 20.55
N LYS A 45 2.82 3.61 21.17
CA LYS A 45 3.97 4.51 21.04
C LYS A 45 4.36 4.68 19.57
N LEU A 46 4.78 5.88 19.20
CA LEU A 46 5.18 6.23 17.82
C LEU A 46 6.29 5.29 17.31
N ALA A 47 7.24 4.90 18.17
CA ALA A 47 8.28 3.92 17.85
C ALA A 47 7.72 2.51 17.54
N THR A 48 6.67 2.06 18.26
CA THR A 48 5.97 0.80 18.01
C THR A 48 5.16 0.87 16.71
N ARG A 49 4.56 2.03 16.41
CA ARG A 49 3.82 2.28 15.16
C ARG A 49 4.72 2.38 13.93
N LEU A 50 5.93 2.91 14.11
CA LEU A 50 6.97 2.99 13.07
C LEU A 50 7.74 1.67 12.87
N GLY A 51 7.47 0.62 13.65
CA GLY A 51 8.16 -0.66 13.48
C GLY A 51 9.61 -0.68 14.00
N VAL A 52 10.01 0.32 14.78
CA VAL A 52 11.41 0.48 15.26
C VAL A 52 11.65 -0.32 16.54
N ASN A 53 10.59 -0.68 17.28
CA ASN A 53 10.69 -1.46 18.51
C ASN A 53 10.38 -2.95 18.28
N ILE A 54 10.98 -3.84 19.07
CA ILE A 54 10.74 -5.29 19.01
C ILE A 54 9.26 -5.63 19.29
N GLU A 55 8.57 -4.78 20.06
CA GLU A 55 7.12 -4.90 20.31
C GLU A 55 6.27 -4.78 19.04
N SER A 56 6.76 -4.10 18.00
CA SER A 56 6.06 -3.99 16.71
C SER A 56 5.91 -5.33 15.99
N PHE A 57 6.77 -6.29 16.29
CA PHE A 57 6.75 -7.63 15.71
C PHE A 57 5.85 -8.59 16.52
N LYS A 58 5.38 -8.19 17.70
CA LYS A 58 4.41 -8.99 18.46
C LYS A 58 3.06 -8.92 17.78
N ARG A 59 2.34 -10.05 17.76
CA ARG A 59 0.94 -10.08 17.30
C ARG A 59 0.15 -9.13 18.18
N ALA A 60 -0.60 -8.22 17.57
CA ALA A 60 -1.36 -7.25 18.34
C ALA A 60 -2.40 -7.94 19.23
N PRO A 61 -2.55 -7.48 20.49
CA PRO A 61 -3.48 -8.06 21.44
C PRO A 61 -4.90 -7.63 21.12
N GLY A 62 -5.70 -8.55 20.57
CA GLY A 62 -7.15 -8.36 20.38
C GLY A 62 -7.57 -8.01 18.95
N THR A 63 -8.88 -7.88 18.78
CA THR A 63 -9.49 -7.49 17.50
C THR A 63 -9.57 -5.96 17.42
N THR A 64 -9.28 -5.38 16.25
CA THR A 64 -9.41 -3.94 16.07
C THR A 64 -10.90 -3.63 15.95
N ALA A 65 -11.54 -3.05 16.97
CA ALA A 65 -12.95 -2.70 16.84
C ALA A 65 -13.15 -1.75 15.67
N GLY A 66 -14.09 -2.09 14.78
CA GLY A 66 -14.72 -1.07 13.93
C GLY A 66 -14.45 -1.14 12.43
N LEU A 67 -14.34 -2.34 11.84
CA LEU A 67 -14.90 -2.55 10.49
C LEU A 67 -15.75 -3.82 10.54
N GLN A 68 -16.97 -3.69 11.06
CA GLN A 68 -18.02 -4.65 10.71
C GLN A 68 -18.24 -4.54 9.20
N SER A 69 -17.99 -5.63 8.47
CA SER A 69 -18.56 -5.80 7.14
C SER A 69 -20.05 -5.50 7.23
N GLN A 70 -20.54 -4.50 6.50
CA GLN A 70 -21.95 -4.16 6.46
C GLN A 70 -22.70 -5.29 5.74
N GLY A 71 -23.06 -6.33 6.48
CA GLY A 71 -23.74 -7.51 5.95
C GLY A 71 -23.70 -8.70 6.91
N GLY A 72 -24.70 -8.75 7.80
CA GLY A 72 -25.00 -9.92 8.64
C GLY A 72 -24.11 -10.09 9.86
N ALA A 73 -24.71 -10.57 10.96
CA ALA A 73 -24.01 -10.86 12.20
C ALA A 73 -22.76 -11.71 11.94
N ALA A 74 -21.61 -11.24 12.43
CA ALA A 74 -20.36 -11.99 12.34
C ALA A 74 -20.54 -13.30 13.12
N ASP A 75 -20.49 -14.43 12.41
CA ASP A 75 -20.43 -15.75 13.02
C ASP A 75 -19.13 -15.84 13.84
N PRO A 76 -19.19 -15.95 15.19
CA PRO A 76 -18.01 -15.97 16.04
C PRO A 76 -17.07 -17.15 15.74
N LEU A 77 -17.55 -18.22 15.07
CA LEU A 77 -16.70 -19.33 14.66
C LEU A 77 -15.86 -19.05 13.41
N ARG A 78 -16.19 -18.01 12.64
CA ARG A 78 -15.43 -17.58 11.43
C ARG A 78 -14.48 -16.42 11.71
N ALA A 79 -14.59 -15.78 12.88
CA ALA A 79 -13.71 -14.68 13.31
C ALA A 79 -12.24 -15.12 13.46
N HIS A 80 -11.98 -16.42 13.69
CA HIS A 80 -10.64 -16.98 13.78
C HIS A 80 -9.92 -17.15 12.44
N GLU A 81 -10.63 -17.15 11.31
CA GLU A 81 -10.04 -17.37 9.97
C GLU A 81 -9.61 -16.07 9.28
N ASN A 82 -10.05 -14.90 9.75
CA ASN A 82 -9.75 -13.61 9.14
C ASN A 82 -9.23 -12.64 10.21
N PRO A 83 -7.91 -12.63 10.51
CA PRO A 83 -7.35 -11.58 11.37
C PRO A 83 -7.68 -10.22 10.76
N MET A 84 -8.51 -9.44 11.47
CA MET A 84 -8.89 -8.10 11.04
C MET A 84 -7.62 -7.27 10.84
N LEU A 85 -7.43 -6.78 9.61
CA LEU A 85 -6.24 -6.03 9.23
C LEU A 85 -6.17 -4.75 10.07
N GLN A 86 -5.05 -4.56 10.76
CA GLN A 86 -4.78 -3.32 11.44
C GLN A 86 -4.51 -2.24 10.41
N GLN A 87 -5.47 -1.32 10.24
CA GLN A 87 -5.31 -0.20 9.35
C GLN A 87 -4.30 0.80 9.95
N LYS A 88 -3.00 0.55 9.72
CA LYS A 88 -1.91 1.44 10.15
C LYS A 88 -1.77 2.66 9.23
N MET A 89 -2.20 2.54 7.96
CA MET A 89 -2.12 3.61 6.95
C MET A 89 -3.43 4.39 6.83
N LYS A 90 -3.33 5.73 6.87
CA LYS A 90 -4.47 6.65 6.62
C LYS A 90 -4.86 6.65 5.13
N PRO A 91 -6.12 6.99 4.79
CA PRO A 91 -6.59 7.08 3.39
C PRO A 91 -5.70 7.96 2.48
N ARG A 92 -5.12 9.05 3.02
CA ARG A 92 -4.18 9.90 2.26
C ARG A 92 -2.95 9.15 1.74
N HIS A 93 -2.43 8.19 2.53
CA HIS A 93 -1.26 7.40 2.13
C HIS A 93 -1.67 6.43 1.04
N LEU A 94 -2.82 5.77 1.20
CA LEU A 94 -3.33 4.83 0.21
C LEU A 94 -3.58 5.50 -1.15
N ASN A 95 -4.19 6.68 -1.15
CA ASN A 95 -4.42 7.44 -2.38
C ASN A 95 -3.09 7.87 -3.04
N MET A 96 -2.12 8.33 -2.25
CA MET A 96 -0.82 8.73 -2.81
C MET A 96 0.01 7.55 -3.27
N ILE A 97 -0.03 6.40 -2.59
CA ILE A 97 0.61 5.16 -3.05
C ILE A 97 -0.02 4.71 -4.38
N ALA A 98 -1.34 4.82 -4.54
CA ALA A 98 -2.00 4.49 -5.80
C ALA A 98 -1.56 5.42 -6.95
N VAL A 99 -1.49 6.74 -6.70
CA VAL A 99 -1.03 7.72 -7.69
C VAL A 99 0.46 7.56 -8.01
N GLY A 100 1.31 7.44 -6.99
CA GLY A 100 2.75 7.30 -7.14
C GLY A 100 3.18 5.96 -7.70
N GLY A 101 2.43 4.89 -7.42
CA GLY A 101 2.61 3.58 -8.04
C GLY A 101 2.23 3.58 -9.53
N ALA A 102 1.22 4.37 -9.92
CA ALA A 102 0.88 4.57 -11.33
C ALA A 102 1.93 5.43 -12.07
N ILE A 103 2.50 6.43 -11.39
CA ILE A 103 3.58 7.29 -11.92
C ILE A 103 4.93 6.61 -11.67
N GLY A 104 5.23 5.61 -12.49
CA GLY A 104 6.46 4.83 -12.38
C GLY A 104 7.59 5.28 -13.30
N THR A 105 8.70 4.56 -13.22
CA THR A 105 9.82 4.62 -14.17
C THR A 105 9.39 4.29 -15.60
N GLY A 106 8.30 3.55 -15.79
CA GLY A 106 7.68 3.37 -17.11
C GLY A 106 7.38 4.69 -17.82
N LEU A 107 6.89 5.70 -17.08
CA LEU A 107 6.62 7.03 -17.65
C LEU A 107 7.91 7.77 -18.00
N PHE A 108 8.90 7.78 -17.10
CA PHE A 108 10.09 8.62 -17.25
C PHE A 108 11.23 7.97 -18.05
N ILE A 109 11.41 6.66 -17.93
CA ILE A 109 12.51 5.89 -18.54
C ILE A 109 11.99 5.15 -19.78
N GLY A 110 10.80 4.54 -19.68
CA GLY A 110 10.22 3.73 -20.76
C GLY A 110 9.61 4.53 -21.91
N SER A 111 8.90 5.62 -21.60
CA SER A 111 8.14 6.38 -22.61
C SER A 111 9.02 7.01 -23.68
N GLY A 112 10.24 7.45 -23.34
CA GLY A 112 11.16 8.04 -24.32
C GLY A 112 11.51 7.07 -25.43
N GLY A 113 11.87 5.82 -25.08
CA GLY A 113 12.17 4.77 -26.05
C GLY A 113 10.94 4.23 -26.78
N ALA A 114 9.75 4.31 -26.17
CA ALA A 114 8.49 4.00 -26.85
C ALA A 114 8.16 5.08 -27.89
N LEU A 115 8.36 6.35 -27.56
CA LEU A 115 8.13 7.49 -28.44
C LEU A 115 9.11 7.51 -29.62
N SER A 116 10.41 7.26 -29.37
CA SER A 116 11.42 7.27 -30.44
C SER A 116 11.20 6.14 -31.47
N ARG A 117 10.65 4.99 -31.05
CA ARG A 117 10.44 3.82 -31.91
C ARG A 117 9.05 3.77 -32.53
N GLY A 118 8.02 4.09 -31.76
CA GLY A 118 6.61 3.98 -32.17
C GLY A 118 5.99 5.28 -32.70
N GLY A 119 6.69 6.40 -32.55
CA GLY A 119 6.17 7.73 -32.91
C GLY A 119 5.05 8.21 -31.97
N PRO A 120 4.68 9.51 -32.04
CA PRO A 120 3.72 10.12 -31.12
C PRO A 120 2.32 9.49 -31.22
N ALA A 121 1.84 9.21 -32.44
CA ALA A 121 0.54 8.58 -32.64
C ALA A 121 0.48 7.15 -32.08
N GLY A 122 1.55 6.36 -32.29
CA GLY A 122 1.61 4.98 -31.80
C GLY A 122 1.58 4.89 -30.28
N VAL A 123 2.31 5.79 -29.60
CA VAL A 123 2.30 5.87 -28.13
C VAL A 123 0.92 6.25 -27.60
N LEU A 124 0.26 7.26 -28.18
CA LEU A 124 -1.09 7.67 -27.74
C LEU A 124 -2.13 6.55 -27.89
N ILE A 125 -2.09 5.82 -29.01
CA ILE A 125 -3.00 4.69 -29.24
C ILE A 125 -2.72 3.58 -28.21
N ALA A 126 -1.46 3.22 -28.00
CA ALA A 126 -1.07 2.19 -27.04
C ALA A 126 -1.53 2.52 -25.61
N TRP A 127 -1.27 3.75 -25.15
CA TRP A 127 -1.73 4.22 -23.83
C TRP A 127 -3.25 4.25 -23.72
N SER A 128 -3.97 4.63 -24.77
CA SER A 128 -5.43 4.64 -24.77
C SER A 128 -6.02 3.24 -24.64
N ILE A 129 -5.51 2.27 -25.41
CA ILE A 129 -5.97 0.87 -25.38
C ILE A 129 -5.71 0.25 -24.00
N ILE A 130 -4.49 0.40 -23.49
CA ILE A 130 -4.11 -0.12 -22.17
C ILE A 130 -4.92 0.57 -21.07
N GLY A 131 -5.12 1.88 -21.15
CA GLY A 131 -5.91 2.65 -20.19
C GLY A 131 -7.35 2.15 -20.09
N VAL A 132 -8.03 1.95 -21.24
CA VAL A 132 -9.40 1.40 -21.27
C VAL A 132 -9.44 0.00 -20.66
N MET A 133 -8.49 -0.87 -21.01
CA MET A 133 -8.41 -2.22 -20.42
C MET A 133 -8.26 -2.16 -18.90
N LEU A 134 -7.34 -1.34 -18.38
CA LEU A 134 -7.06 -1.24 -16.95
C LEU A 134 -8.23 -0.66 -16.15
N ILE A 135 -9.00 0.29 -16.70
CA ILE A 135 -10.21 0.81 -16.07
C ILE A 135 -11.23 -0.33 -15.86
N ASN A 136 -11.48 -1.15 -16.88
CA ASN A 136 -12.41 -2.28 -16.78
C ASN A 136 -11.97 -3.29 -15.71
N VAL A 137 -10.69 -3.65 -15.69
CA VAL A 137 -10.14 -4.59 -14.70
C VAL A 137 -10.24 -4.01 -13.28
N THR A 138 -9.88 -2.75 -13.10
CA THR A 138 -9.92 -2.10 -11.78
C THR A 138 -11.34 -1.94 -11.26
N GLN A 139 -12.31 -1.63 -12.14
CA GLN A 139 -13.72 -1.57 -11.76
C GLN A 139 -14.25 -2.94 -11.33
N ALA A 140 -13.97 -4.00 -12.08
CA ALA A 140 -14.39 -5.35 -11.72
C ALA A 140 -13.80 -5.81 -10.37
N ILE A 141 -12.52 -5.53 -10.11
CA ILE A 141 -11.89 -5.81 -8.82
C ILE A 141 -12.47 -4.93 -7.71
N GLY A 142 -12.79 -3.67 -8.01
CA GLY A 142 -13.40 -2.72 -7.08
C GLY A 142 -14.77 -3.17 -6.57
N GLU A 143 -15.66 -3.59 -7.49
CA GLU A 143 -16.97 -4.15 -7.11
C GLU A 143 -16.80 -5.40 -6.24
N LEU A 144 -15.87 -6.28 -6.60
CA LEU A 144 -15.58 -7.50 -5.84
C LEU A 144 -15.04 -7.19 -4.43
N ALA A 145 -14.19 -6.17 -4.30
CA ALA A 145 -13.60 -5.76 -3.03
C ALA A 145 -14.63 -5.12 -2.07
N ILE A 146 -15.65 -4.42 -2.62
CA ILE A 146 -16.75 -3.85 -1.82
C ILE A 146 -17.67 -4.96 -1.30
N VAL A 147 -18.00 -5.94 -2.14
CA VAL A 147 -18.92 -7.05 -1.76
C VAL A 147 -18.24 -8.06 -0.83
N TYR A 148 -16.94 -8.31 -0.99
CA TYR A 148 -16.18 -9.28 -0.20
C TYR A 148 -14.94 -8.65 0.45
N PRO A 149 -15.11 -7.90 1.56
CA PRO A 149 -14.00 -7.29 2.27
C PRO A 149 -13.22 -8.35 3.08
N VAL A 150 -12.33 -9.08 2.40
CA VAL A 150 -11.47 -10.11 3.02
C VAL A 150 -10.04 -9.59 3.21
N SER A 151 -9.45 -9.94 4.35
CA SER A 151 -8.03 -9.67 4.63
C SER A 151 -7.18 -10.66 3.82
N GLY A 152 -6.34 -10.18 2.91
CA GLY A 152 -5.50 -11.02 2.04
C GLY A 152 -5.39 -10.59 0.57
N GLY A 153 -5.99 -9.46 0.18
CA GLY A 153 -5.83 -8.86 -1.14
C GLY A 153 -6.44 -9.66 -2.30
N PHE A 154 -6.07 -9.29 -3.53
CA PHE A 154 -6.63 -9.88 -4.76
C PHE A 154 -6.37 -11.39 -4.88
N TYR A 155 -5.30 -11.91 -4.29
CA TYR A 155 -5.01 -13.35 -4.23
C TYR A 155 -6.16 -14.14 -3.58
N THR A 156 -6.70 -13.64 -2.47
CA THR A 156 -7.78 -14.32 -1.73
C THR A 156 -9.08 -14.33 -2.52
N LEU A 157 -9.35 -13.26 -3.26
CA LEU A 157 -10.49 -13.18 -4.17
C LEU A 157 -10.36 -14.22 -5.30
N VAL A 158 -9.17 -14.37 -5.87
CA VAL A 158 -8.91 -15.33 -6.95
C VAL A 158 -9.07 -16.78 -6.48
N CYS A 159 -8.50 -17.14 -5.33
CA CYS A 159 -8.67 -18.48 -4.76
C CYS A 159 -10.13 -18.82 -4.45
N ARG A 160 -10.95 -17.80 -4.16
CA ARG A 160 -12.37 -17.95 -3.83
C ARG A 160 -13.28 -18.07 -5.06
N PHE A 161 -13.02 -17.31 -6.12
CA PHE A 161 -13.92 -17.20 -7.27
C PHE A 161 -13.47 -17.94 -8.53
N LEU A 162 -12.18 -18.24 -8.68
CA LEU A 162 -11.66 -18.98 -9.83
C LEU A 162 -11.36 -20.43 -9.44
N ASP A 163 -10.16 -20.65 -8.89
CA ASP A 163 -9.70 -21.96 -8.43
C ASP A 163 -8.42 -21.79 -7.60
N PRO A 164 -8.17 -22.63 -6.58
CA PRO A 164 -6.92 -22.62 -5.83
C PRO A 164 -5.66 -22.81 -6.69
N SER A 165 -5.71 -23.61 -7.77
CA SER A 165 -4.58 -23.80 -8.68
C SER A 165 -4.25 -22.53 -9.48
N PHE A 166 -5.27 -21.81 -9.91
CA PHE A 166 -5.10 -20.51 -10.56
C PHE A 166 -4.57 -19.47 -9.57
N GLY A 167 -5.05 -19.52 -8.31
CA GLY A 167 -4.49 -18.74 -7.21
C GLY A 167 -2.99 -18.98 -7.03
N MET A 168 -2.56 -20.25 -7.00
CA MET A 168 -1.14 -20.62 -6.91
C MET A 168 -0.31 -20.06 -8.08
N ALA A 169 -0.81 -20.20 -9.31
CA ALA A 169 -0.14 -19.66 -10.51
C ALA A 169 0.01 -18.13 -10.44
N LEU A 170 -1.05 -17.43 -10.03
CA LEU A 170 -1.05 -15.99 -9.85
C LEU A 170 -0.09 -15.56 -8.73
N GLY A 171 -0.03 -16.29 -7.61
CA GLY A 171 0.92 -16.05 -6.54
C GLY A 171 2.37 -16.13 -7.01
N TRP A 172 2.72 -17.17 -7.77
CA TRP A 172 4.05 -17.30 -8.37
C TRP A 172 4.34 -16.21 -9.40
N ASN A 173 3.38 -15.89 -10.27
CA ASN A 173 3.54 -14.81 -11.24
C ASN A 173 3.79 -13.47 -10.56
N TYR A 174 3.06 -13.18 -9.48
CA TYR A 174 3.21 -11.95 -8.71
C TYR A 174 4.55 -11.88 -7.98
N PHE A 175 5.00 -13.00 -7.40
CA PHE A 175 6.32 -13.10 -6.80
C PHE A 175 7.42 -12.85 -7.84
N LEU A 176 7.36 -13.52 -8.99
CA LEU A 176 8.35 -13.36 -10.06
C LEU A 176 8.35 -11.95 -10.63
N GLN A 177 7.17 -11.33 -10.78
CA GLN A 177 7.04 -9.94 -11.21
C GLN A 177 7.86 -9.02 -10.28
N TRP A 178 7.65 -9.09 -8.97
CA TRP A 178 8.40 -8.25 -8.03
C TRP A 178 9.88 -8.63 -7.94
N PHE A 179 10.20 -9.91 -8.04
CA PHE A 179 11.58 -10.40 -8.02
C PHE A 179 12.41 -9.86 -9.21
N VAL A 180 11.79 -9.73 -10.38
CA VAL A 180 12.45 -9.19 -11.59
C VAL A 180 12.38 -7.66 -11.64
N THR A 181 11.26 -7.08 -11.19
CA THR A 181 11.04 -5.63 -11.27
C THR A 181 12.00 -4.88 -10.34
N MET A 182 12.20 -5.35 -9.10
CA MET A 182 13.05 -4.66 -8.12
C MET A 182 14.51 -4.43 -8.61
N PRO A 183 15.25 -5.45 -9.10
CA PRO A 183 16.58 -5.23 -9.68
C PRO A 183 16.57 -4.33 -10.92
N LEU A 184 15.52 -4.40 -11.74
CA LEU A 184 15.37 -3.58 -12.94
C LEU A 184 15.24 -2.10 -12.56
N GLU A 185 14.42 -1.77 -11.56
CA GLU A 185 14.27 -0.40 -11.04
C GLU A 185 15.59 0.15 -10.48
N ILE A 186 16.32 -0.65 -9.70
CA ILE A 186 17.63 -0.24 -9.15
C ILE A 186 18.65 0.01 -10.27
N THR A 187 18.66 -0.85 -11.28
CA THR A 187 19.55 -0.70 -12.44
C THR A 187 19.20 0.56 -13.24
N ALA A 188 17.92 0.81 -13.47
CA ALA A 188 17.43 1.98 -14.17
C ALA A 188 17.75 3.28 -13.42
N ALA A 189 17.63 3.29 -12.09
CA ALA A 189 18.07 4.39 -11.24
C ALA A 189 19.58 4.65 -11.37
N GLY A 190 20.40 3.59 -11.35
CA GLY A 190 21.84 3.68 -11.57
C GLY A 190 22.20 4.31 -12.92
N ILE A 191 21.54 3.89 -14.00
CA ILE A 191 21.77 4.41 -15.36
C ILE A 191 21.38 5.89 -15.42
N THR A 192 20.28 6.25 -14.74
CA THR A 192 19.79 7.63 -14.70
C THR A 192 20.82 8.55 -14.04
N VAL A 193 21.46 8.13 -12.94
CA VAL A 193 22.51 8.92 -12.29
C VAL A 193 23.75 9.10 -13.18
N GLN A 194 24.06 8.13 -14.04
CA GLN A 194 25.15 8.24 -15.01
C GLN A 194 24.87 9.25 -16.14
N TYR A 195 23.67 9.83 -16.22
CA TYR A 195 23.40 10.93 -17.15
C TYR A 195 24.26 12.17 -16.88
N TRP A 196 24.68 12.41 -15.63
CA TRP A 196 25.54 13.53 -15.28
C TRP A 196 27.03 13.19 -15.45
N GLU A 197 27.80 14.06 -16.11
CA GLU A 197 29.21 13.81 -16.49
C GLU A 197 30.11 13.41 -15.32
N GLY A 198 29.88 13.98 -14.13
CA GLY A 198 30.64 13.65 -12.91
C GLY A 198 30.37 12.23 -12.40
N ALA A 199 29.17 11.70 -12.63
CA ALA A 199 28.75 10.37 -12.20
C ALA A 199 28.95 9.29 -13.27
N ALA A 200 29.03 9.68 -14.55
CA ALA A 200 29.27 8.80 -15.70
C ALA A 200 30.60 8.03 -15.62
N ARG A 201 31.61 8.62 -14.96
CA ARG A 201 32.95 8.00 -14.80
C ARG A 201 32.98 6.89 -13.74
N VAL A 202 31.95 6.82 -12.89
CA VAL A 202 31.85 5.83 -11.82
C VAL A 202 31.13 4.59 -12.35
N ASN A 203 31.65 3.40 -12.04
CA ASN A 203 31.04 2.14 -12.45
C ASN A 203 29.60 2.03 -11.94
N ILE A 204 28.67 1.62 -12.82
CA ILE A 204 27.25 1.42 -12.52
C ILE A 204 27.02 0.56 -11.26
N ALA A 205 27.87 -0.44 -11.02
CA ALA A 205 27.78 -1.32 -9.87
C ALA A 205 27.83 -0.55 -8.54
N VAL A 206 28.61 0.54 -8.47
CA VAL A 206 28.68 1.38 -7.26
C VAL A 206 27.32 2.04 -7.02
N TRP A 207 26.71 2.62 -8.04
CA TRP A 207 25.38 3.23 -7.92
C TRP A 207 24.30 2.23 -7.53
N ILE A 208 24.33 1.02 -8.12
CA ILE A 208 23.43 -0.08 -7.75
C ILE A 208 23.58 -0.43 -6.27
N THR A 209 24.81 -0.56 -5.75
CA THR A 209 25.03 -0.86 -4.34
C THR A 209 24.56 0.24 -3.40
N VAL A 210 24.73 1.51 -3.77
CA VAL A 210 24.27 2.66 -2.97
C VAL A 210 22.74 2.68 -2.88
N PHE A 211 22.04 2.55 -4.01
CA PHE A 211 20.57 2.50 -4.02
C PHE A 211 20.05 1.28 -3.26
N TRP A 212 20.69 0.12 -3.39
CA TRP A 212 20.30 -1.08 -2.66
C TRP A 212 20.45 -0.92 -1.14
N LEU A 213 21.54 -0.31 -0.67
CA LEU A 213 21.73 0.01 0.76
C LEU A 213 20.69 1.01 1.26
N LEU A 214 20.35 2.03 0.46
CA LEU A 214 19.29 2.98 0.78
C LEU A 214 17.93 2.28 0.93
N PHE A 215 17.60 1.35 0.01
CA PHE A 215 16.38 0.56 0.13
C PHE A 215 16.34 -0.29 1.39
N ILE A 216 17.44 -0.94 1.76
CA ILE A 216 17.52 -1.71 3.02
C ILE A 216 17.28 -0.77 4.21
N LEU A 217 17.91 0.40 4.22
CA LEU A 217 17.76 1.38 5.29
C LEU A 217 16.30 1.88 5.42
N VAL A 218 15.62 2.13 4.30
CA VAL A 218 14.19 2.48 4.31
C VAL A 218 13.33 1.32 4.80
N ASN A 219 13.64 0.07 4.41
CA ASN A 219 12.89 -1.11 4.86
C ASN A 219 13.00 -1.37 6.38
N VAL A 220 14.06 -0.87 7.03
CA VAL A 220 14.18 -0.94 8.50
C VAL A 220 13.22 0.02 9.20
N PHE A 221 12.87 1.15 8.56
CA PHE A 221 11.77 1.99 9.03
C PHE A 221 10.46 1.30 8.63
N GLY A 222 9.77 0.69 9.59
CA GLY A 222 8.59 -0.14 9.35
C GLY A 222 7.46 0.54 8.58
N THR A 223 6.33 -0.16 8.43
CA THR A 223 5.29 0.15 7.41
C THR A 223 4.75 1.58 7.40
N LEU A 224 4.75 2.28 8.54
CA LEU A 224 4.33 3.68 8.62
C LEU A 224 5.41 4.66 8.10
N GLY A 225 6.69 4.36 8.31
CA GLY A 225 7.80 5.13 7.76
C GLY A 225 7.82 5.03 6.23
N TYR A 226 7.66 3.82 5.70
CA TYR A 226 7.44 3.59 4.28
C TYR A 226 6.25 4.39 3.72
N ALA A 227 5.11 4.40 4.42
CA ALA A 227 3.92 5.13 3.96
C ALA A 227 4.10 6.66 3.86
N GLU A 228 4.91 7.23 4.76
CA GLU A 228 5.22 8.66 4.75
C GLU A 228 6.30 8.97 3.69
N GLU A 229 7.33 8.13 3.55
CA GLU A 229 8.35 8.28 2.50
C GLU A 229 7.73 8.22 1.10
N GLU A 230 6.92 7.19 0.83
CA GLU A 230 6.24 7.03 -0.45
C GLU A 230 5.26 8.19 -0.71
N PHE A 231 4.63 8.75 0.33
CA PHE A 231 3.78 9.93 0.19
C PHE A 231 4.57 11.14 -0.35
N TRP A 232 5.73 11.43 0.22
CA TRP A 232 6.58 12.54 -0.22
C TRP A 232 7.20 12.27 -1.60
N ALA A 233 7.65 11.04 -1.86
CA ALA A 233 8.18 10.63 -3.15
C ALA A 233 7.12 10.76 -4.25
N SER A 234 5.88 10.32 -3.99
CA SER A 234 4.74 10.44 -4.91
C SER A 234 4.36 11.89 -5.19
N LEU A 235 4.40 12.75 -4.17
CA LEU A 235 4.15 14.18 -4.32
C LEU A 235 5.21 14.83 -5.22
N PHE A 236 6.48 14.50 -5.02
CA PHE A 236 7.57 14.97 -5.87
C PHE A 236 7.42 14.48 -7.31
N LYS A 237 7.16 13.19 -7.52
CA LYS A 237 6.91 12.61 -8.85
C LYS A 237 5.78 13.36 -9.58
N LEU A 238 4.66 13.61 -8.90
CA LEU A 238 3.54 14.35 -9.46
C LEU A 238 3.93 15.79 -9.84
N ALA A 239 4.66 16.49 -8.98
CA ALA A 239 5.15 17.83 -9.28
C ALA A 239 6.07 17.85 -10.52
N VAL A 240 6.97 16.86 -10.65
CA VAL A 240 7.83 16.71 -11.83
C VAL A 240 7.02 16.48 -13.10
N VAL A 241 5.97 15.66 -13.07
CA VAL A 241 5.07 15.47 -14.23
C VAL A 241 4.41 16.78 -14.65
N ILE A 242 3.91 17.58 -13.69
CA ILE A 242 3.28 18.87 -13.99
C ILE A 242 4.28 19.83 -14.66
N VAL A 243 5.50 19.94 -14.10
CA VAL A 243 6.56 20.77 -14.68
C VAL A 243 6.93 20.27 -16.08
N PHE A 244 7.04 18.95 -16.29
CA PHE A 244 7.34 18.35 -17.58
C PHE A 244 6.27 18.69 -18.64
N ILE A 245 4.98 18.64 -18.26
CA ILE A 245 3.87 19.02 -19.15
C ILE A 245 3.96 20.51 -19.51
N ILE A 246 4.20 21.39 -18.53
CA ILE A 246 4.32 22.83 -18.78
C ILE A 246 5.47 23.13 -19.74
N ILE A 247 6.65 22.54 -19.52
CA ILE A 247 7.81 22.68 -20.41
C ILE A 247 7.45 22.17 -21.81
N GLY A 248 6.80 21.00 -21.91
CA GLY A 248 6.36 20.45 -23.19
C GLY A 248 5.42 21.38 -23.96
N VAL A 249 4.47 22.03 -23.28
CA VAL A 249 3.57 23.02 -23.90
C VAL A 249 4.34 24.26 -24.37
N VAL A 250 5.25 24.80 -23.54
CA VAL A 250 6.06 25.97 -23.89
C VAL A 250 6.92 25.68 -25.13
N LEU A 251 7.58 24.52 -25.18
CA LEU A 251 8.40 24.11 -26.32
C LEU A 251 7.54 23.93 -27.58
N ASN A 252 6.36 23.33 -27.48
CA ASN A 252 5.45 23.15 -28.62
C ASN A 252 4.90 24.48 -29.16
N CYS A 253 4.77 25.50 -28.31
CA CYS A 253 4.37 26.86 -28.70
C CYS A 253 5.53 27.72 -29.22
N GLY A 254 6.74 27.16 -29.39
CA GLY A 254 7.90 27.87 -29.95
C GLY A 254 8.73 28.65 -28.92
N GLY A 255 8.60 28.34 -27.63
CA GLY A 255 9.39 28.95 -26.55
C GLY A 255 10.80 28.37 -26.36
N GLY A 256 11.27 27.51 -27.25
CA GLY A 256 12.64 26.97 -27.23
C GLY A 256 13.52 27.62 -28.30
N ASP A 257 14.77 27.90 -27.95
CA ASP A 257 15.79 28.27 -28.94
C ASP A 257 16.00 27.07 -29.86
N GLY A 258 15.72 27.25 -31.17
CA GLY A 258 15.74 26.20 -32.19
C GLY A 258 17.10 25.60 -32.49
#